data_AF-A0A7W8ISG2-F1
#
_entry.id   AF-A0A7W8ISG2-F1
#
_cell.length_a   1.000
_cell.length_b   1.000
_cell.length_c   1.000
_cell.angle_alpha   90.00
_cell.angle_beta   90.00
_cell.angle_gamma   90.00
#
_symmetry.space_group_name_H-M   'P 1'
#
loop_
_entity.id
_entity.type
_entity.pdbx_description
1 polymer ?
#
loop_
_entity_poly.entity_id
_entity_poly.type
_entity_poly.pdbx_seq_one_letter_code
_entity_poly.pdbx_strand_id
1 'polypeptide(L)'
;MSALHKNNVTKLQSSYVSALEQKEKKAGKRRRIVMVRFTFLSVLLMALSAAFLYVLHSQSVNIEAKMRDQRKLEQRLESLEKQQKRLEEEIKKLHDDDYIAELARKKYFLSKQGEIIFTVPEK
;
A
#
# COMPACT_ATOMS: atom_id res chain seq x y z
N MET A 1 -5.87 -61.30 17.58
CA MET A 1 -6.25 -61.64 18.98
C MET A 1 -4.96 -61.80 19.77
N SER A 2 -4.55 -60.82 20.56
CA SER A 2 -3.45 -60.99 21.52
C SER A 2 -3.88 -60.37 22.85
N ALA A 3 -4.20 -61.23 23.81
CA ALA A 3 -4.62 -60.83 25.15
C ALA A 3 -3.43 -60.24 25.93
N LEU A 4 -3.61 -59.04 26.47
CA LEU A 4 -2.66 -58.38 27.37
C LEU A 4 -2.53 -59.20 28.67
N HIS A 5 -1.35 -59.77 28.88
CA HIS A 5 -1.00 -60.50 30.11
C HIS A 5 -0.88 -59.49 31.26
N LYS A 6 -1.83 -59.51 32.19
CA LYS A 6 -1.87 -58.60 33.35
C LYS A 6 -1.09 -59.22 34.51
N ASN A 7 0.14 -58.78 34.70
CA ASN A 7 0.98 -59.20 35.82
C ASN A 7 0.37 -58.66 37.13
N ASN A 8 -0.16 -59.57 37.96
CA ASN A 8 -0.76 -59.28 39.27
C ASN A 8 0.32 -59.17 40.36
N VAL A 9 1.18 -58.15 40.28
CA VAL A 9 2.22 -57.92 41.29
C VAL A 9 1.76 -56.85 42.27
N THR A 10 1.69 -57.20 43.55
CA THR A 10 1.28 -56.27 44.62
C THR A 10 2.36 -55.21 44.84
N LYS A 11 1.98 -53.93 44.75
CA LYS A 11 2.89 -52.82 45.02
C LYS A 11 3.30 -52.80 46.49
N LEU A 12 4.58 -52.56 46.76
CA LEU A 12 5.10 -52.33 48.10
C LEU A 12 4.40 -51.12 48.75
N GLN A 13 3.65 -51.38 49.82
CA GLN A 13 2.95 -50.36 50.62
C GLN A 13 3.97 -49.64 51.51
N SER A 14 4.72 -48.70 50.94
CA SER A 14 5.71 -47.90 51.64
C SER A 14 5.46 -46.40 51.47
N SER A 15 5.68 -45.63 52.55
CA SER A 15 5.63 -44.17 52.56
C SER A 15 6.62 -43.56 51.56
N TYR A 16 7.75 -44.22 51.31
CA TYR A 16 8.73 -43.79 50.32
C TYR A 16 8.22 -43.94 48.88
N VAL A 17 7.65 -45.09 48.54
CA VAL A 17 7.12 -45.40 47.20
C VAL A 17 5.96 -44.46 46.85
N SER A 18 5.08 -44.20 47.82
CA SER A 18 3.97 -43.26 47.63
C SER A 18 4.44 -41.81 47.45
N ALA A 19 5.48 -41.37 48.19
CA ALA A 19 6.08 -40.05 47.98
C ALA A 19 6.72 -39.90 46.58
N LEU A 20 7.33 -40.97 46.05
CA LEU A 20 7.92 -40.98 44.71
C LEU A 20 6.83 -40.88 43.62
N GLU A 21 5.76 -41.68 43.74
CA GLU A 21 4.61 -41.61 42.83
C GLU A 21 3.95 -40.21 42.86
N GLN A 22 3.86 -39.57 44.04
CA GLN A 22 3.36 -38.21 44.16
C GLN A 22 4.25 -37.19 43.44
N LYS A 23 5.58 -37.32 43.55
CA LYS A 23 6.54 -36.47 42.84
C LYS A 23 6.41 -36.63 41.32
N GLU A 24 6.33 -37.86 40.81
CA GLU A 24 6.16 -38.12 39.39
C GLU A 24 4.82 -37.58 38.86
N LYS A 25 3.71 -37.79 39.57
CA LYS A 25 2.40 -37.24 39.20
C LYS A 25 2.42 -35.70 39.18
N LYS A 26 3.10 -35.06 40.13
CA LYS A 26 3.27 -33.59 40.16
C LYS A 26 4.15 -33.11 39.00
N ALA A 27 5.24 -33.80 38.68
CA ALA A 27 6.11 -33.48 37.56
C ALA A 27 5.38 -33.60 36.20
N GLY A 28 4.61 -34.67 36.00
CA GLY A 28 3.77 -34.86 34.81
C GLY A 28 2.70 -33.77 34.65
N LYS A 29 2.01 -33.41 35.75
CA LYS A 29 1.05 -32.28 35.75
C LYS A 29 1.73 -30.96 35.40
N ARG A 30 2.91 -30.66 35.97
CA ARG A 30 3.68 -29.46 35.65
C ARG A 30 4.08 -29.42 34.17
N ARG A 31 4.63 -30.51 33.62
CA ARG A 31 4.98 -30.61 32.19
C ARG A 31 3.77 -30.37 31.28
N ARG A 32 2.62 -30.96 31.61
CA ARG A 32 1.38 -30.77 30.84
C ARG A 32 0.93 -29.31 30.85
N ILE A 33 0.94 -28.64 32.01
CA ILE A 33 0.56 -27.23 32.13
C ILE A 33 1.50 -26.34 31.32
N VAL A 34 2.82 -26.58 31.38
CA VAL A 34 3.81 -25.83 30.61
C VAL A 34 3.58 -26.03 29.11
N MET A 35 3.36 -27.27 28.66
CA MET A 35 3.14 -27.57 27.25
C MET A 35 1.83 -26.95 26.72
N VAL A 36 0.75 -26.96 27.50
CA VAL A 36 -0.52 -26.30 27.14
C VAL A 36 -0.35 -24.77 27.07
N ARG A 37 0.40 -24.17 28.00
CA ARG A 37 0.70 -22.72 27.94
C ARG A 37 1.54 -22.36 26.72
N PHE A 38 2.55 -23.16 26.41
CA PHE A 38 3.43 -22.92 25.26
C PHE A 38 2.69 -23.07 23.93
N THR A 39 1.83 -24.09 23.80
CA THR A 39 1.01 -24.29 22.61
C THR A 39 0.01 -23.15 22.43
N PHE A 40 -0.66 -22.71 23.50
CA PHE A 40 -1.54 -21.55 23.44
C PHE A 40 -0.82 -20.27 23.00
N LEU A 41 0.34 -19.97 23.60
CA LEU A 41 1.16 -18.81 23.22
C LEU A 41 1.65 -18.90 21.76
N SER A 42 2.04 -20.09 21.31
CA SER A 42 2.47 -20.32 19.94
C SER A 42 1.34 -20.09 18.93
N VAL A 43 0.13 -20.59 19.20
CA VAL A 43 -1.04 -20.36 18.35
C VAL A 43 -1.40 -18.87 18.32
N LEU A 44 -1.37 -18.20 19.48
CA LEU A 44 -1.63 -16.78 19.57
C LEU A 44 -0.62 -15.95 18.75
N LEU A 45 0.67 -16.23 18.90
CA LEU A 45 1.72 -15.59 18.12
C LEU A 45 1.53 -15.82 16.61
N MET A 46 1.19 -17.05 16.22
CA MET A 46 0.99 -17.37 14.80
C MET A 46 -0.21 -16.64 14.21
N ALA A 47 -1.30 -16.50 14.97
CA ALA A 47 -2.46 -15.71 14.57
C ALA A 47 -2.12 -14.21 14.42
N LEU A 48 -1.36 -13.65 15.37
CA LEU A 48 -0.89 -12.26 15.31
C LEU A 48 0.03 -12.03 14.10
N SER A 49 0.96 -12.95 13.83
CA SER A 49 1.84 -12.88 12.66
C SER A 49 1.04 -12.93 11.35
N ALA A 50 0.04 -13.80 11.25
CA ALA A 50 -0.82 -13.88 10.06
C ALA A 50 -1.62 -12.59 9.84
N ALA A 51 -2.19 -12.01 10.91
CA ALA A 51 -2.88 -10.73 10.84
C ALA A 51 -1.94 -9.59 10.43
N PHE A 52 -0.71 -9.57 10.95
CA PHE A 52 0.30 -8.58 10.60
C PHE A 52 0.69 -8.68 9.11
N LEU A 53 0.94 -9.89 8.61
CA LEU A 53 1.23 -10.12 7.19
C LEU A 53 0.06 -9.72 6.28
N TYR A 54 -1.17 -10.00 6.69
CA TYR A 54 -2.36 -9.56 5.96
C TYR A 54 -2.44 -8.03 5.84
N VAL A 55 -2.22 -7.32 6.96
CA VAL A 55 -2.20 -5.85 6.98
C VAL A 55 -1.09 -5.31 6.09
N LEU A 56 0.14 -5.84 6.19
CA LEU A 56 1.25 -5.43 5.33
C LEU A 56 0.95 -5.63 3.85
N HIS A 57 0.43 -6.81 3.47
CA HIS A 57 0.07 -7.06 2.08
C HIS A 57 -1.01 -6.10 1.58
N SER A 58 -2.03 -5.82 2.39
CA SER A 58 -3.09 -4.86 2.02
C SER A 58 -2.55 -3.44 1.83
N GLN A 59 -1.54 -3.04 2.61
CA GLN A 59 -0.93 -1.71 2.50
C GLN A 59 -0.06 -1.57 1.25
N SER A 60 0.69 -2.62 0.87
CA SER A 60 1.52 -2.57 -0.34
C SER A 60 0.72 -2.30 -1.62
N VAL A 61 -0.44 -2.94 -1.77
CA VAL A 61 -1.32 -2.72 -2.94
C VAL A 61 -1.84 -1.28 -2.98
N ASN A 62 -2.19 -0.73 -1.81
CA ASN A 62 -2.67 0.64 -1.69
C ASN A 62 -1.56 1.69 -1.94
N ILE A 63 -0.32 1.40 -1.57
CA ILE A 63 0.82 2.30 -1.79
C ILE A 63 1.12 2.43 -3.28
N GLU A 64 1.13 1.32 -4.02
CA GLU A 64 1.42 1.36 -5.47
C GLU A 64 0.33 2.10 -6.25
N ALA A 65 -0.95 1.88 -5.90
CA ALA A 65 -2.07 2.62 -6.48
C ALA A 65 -1.95 4.13 -6.19
N LYS A 66 -1.70 4.51 -4.93
CA LYS A 66 -1.51 5.91 -4.54
C LYS A 66 -0.31 6.56 -5.24
N MET A 67 0.80 5.85 -5.39
CA MET A 67 1.97 6.35 -6.13
C MET A 67 1.68 6.61 -7.61
N ARG A 68 0.92 5.73 -8.26
CA ARG A 68 0.49 5.94 -9.66
C ARG A 68 -0.42 7.15 -9.79
N ASP A 69 -1.39 7.29 -8.88
CA ASP A 69 -2.32 8.42 -8.91
C ASP A 69 -1.61 9.74 -8.61
N GLN A 70 -0.65 9.74 -7.69
CA GLN A 70 0.19 10.91 -7.41
C GLN A 70 0.96 11.34 -8.66
N ARG A 71 1.64 10.42 -9.36
CA ARG A 71 2.36 10.75 -10.60
C ARG A 71 1.44 11.29 -11.69
N LYS A 72 0.23 10.73 -11.84
CA LYS A 72 -0.77 11.23 -12.80
C LYS A 72 -1.23 12.64 -12.44
N LEU A 73 -1.44 12.92 -11.15
CA LEU A 73 -1.81 14.25 -10.68
C LEU A 73 -0.68 15.25 -10.91
N GLU A 74 0.56 14.91 -10.59
CA GLU A 74 1.73 15.76 -10.84
C GLU A 74 1.87 16.10 -12.32
N GLN A 75 1.74 15.12 -13.22
CA GLN A 75 1.77 15.36 -14.66
C GLN A 75 0.64 16.29 -15.13
N ARG A 76 -0.58 16.09 -14.59
CA ARG A 76 -1.72 16.98 -14.90
C ARG A 76 -1.46 18.39 -14.42
N LEU A 77 -0.92 18.54 -13.21
CA LEU A 77 -0.60 19.82 -12.60
C LEU A 77 0.45 20.56 -13.45
N GLU A 78 1.54 19.89 -13.83
CA GLU A 78 2.55 20.48 -14.71
C GLU A 78 1.98 20.89 -16.08
N SER A 79 1.08 20.07 -16.65
CA SER A 79 0.42 20.40 -17.91
C SER A 79 -0.49 21.63 -17.79
N LEU A 80 -1.21 21.75 -16.67
CA LEU A 80 -2.11 22.86 -16.39
C LEU A 80 -1.32 24.15 -16.13
N GLU A 81 -0.22 24.08 -15.38
CA GLU A 81 0.67 25.24 -15.16
C GLU A 81 1.28 25.73 -16.47
N LYS A 82 1.69 24.82 -17.37
CA LYS A 82 2.18 25.20 -18.70
C LYS A 82 1.08 25.87 -19.54
N GLN A 83 -0.15 25.37 -19.48
CA GLN A 83 -1.29 25.99 -20.16
C GLN A 83 -1.58 27.37 -19.57
N GLN A 84 -1.60 27.50 -18.25
CA GLN A 84 -1.82 28.77 -17.57
C GLN A 84 -0.77 29.81 -17.99
N LYS A 85 0.52 29.47 -17.96
CA LYS A 85 1.59 30.39 -18.40
C LYS A 85 1.43 30.82 -19.86
N ARG A 86 1.10 29.88 -20.75
CA ARG A 86 0.86 30.20 -22.18
C ARG A 86 -0.33 31.15 -22.34
N LEU A 87 -1.42 30.91 -21.61
CA LEU A 87 -2.61 31.76 -21.65
C LEU A 87 -2.32 33.14 -21.05
N GLU A 88 -1.56 33.24 -19.97
CA GLU A 88 -1.14 34.52 -19.39
C GLU A 88 -0.25 35.31 -20.36
N GLU A 89 0.68 34.65 -21.05
CA GLU A 89 1.49 35.28 -22.10
C GLU A 89 0.62 35.74 -23.29
N GLU A 90 -0.36 34.94 -23.69
CA GLU A 90 -1.30 35.29 -24.76
C GLU A 90 -2.18 36.48 -24.36
N ILE A 91 -2.70 36.50 -23.13
CA ILE A 91 -3.44 37.64 -22.58
C ILE A 91 -2.56 38.90 -22.61
N LYS A 92 -1.29 38.80 -22.21
CA LYS A 92 -0.38 39.95 -22.22
C LYS A 92 -0.14 40.45 -23.65
N LYS A 93 0.06 39.54 -24.60
CA LYS A 93 0.19 39.90 -26.03
C LYS A 93 -1.09 40.54 -26.55
N LEU A 94 -2.27 40.02 -26.19
CA LEU A 94 -3.55 40.57 -26.60
C LEU A 94 -3.88 41.94 -25.97
N HIS A 95 -3.16 42.38 -24.93
CA HIS A 95 -3.25 43.74 -24.39
C HIS A 95 -2.27 44.72 -25.05
N ASP A 96 -1.43 44.25 -25.98
CA ASP A 96 -0.49 45.08 -26.72
C ASP A 96 -1.11 45.49 -28.07
N ASP A 97 -1.32 46.80 -28.26
CA ASP A 97 -1.95 47.38 -29.44
C ASP A 97 -1.21 47.01 -30.75
N ASP A 98 0.13 46.88 -30.70
CA ASP A 98 0.93 46.50 -31.86
C ASP A 98 0.67 45.04 -32.27
N TYR A 99 0.52 44.15 -31.29
CA TYR A 99 0.16 42.74 -31.52
C TYR A 99 -1.28 42.59 -32.02
N ILE A 100 -2.22 43.39 -31.50
CA ILE A 100 -3.60 43.43 -32.01
C ILE A 100 -3.61 43.88 -33.48
N ALA A 101 -2.84 44.91 -33.83
CA ALA A 101 -2.73 45.40 -35.20
C ALA A 101 -2.09 44.35 -36.15
N GLU A 102 -1.08 43.61 -35.69
CA GLU A 102 -0.49 42.49 -36.44
C GLU A 102 -1.49 41.35 -36.62
N LEU A 103 -2.23 41.00 -35.58
CA LEU A 103 -3.29 39.97 -35.63
C LEU A 103 -4.40 40.39 -36.60
N ALA A 104 -4.81 41.66 -36.59
CA ALA A 104 -5.81 42.21 -37.51
C ALA A 104 -5.34 42.16 -38.97
N ARG A 105 -4.08 42.51 -39.23
CA ARG A 105 -3.46 42.35 -40.56
C ARG A 105 -3.46 40.90 -41.02
N LYS A 106 -3.05 39.97 -40.15
CA LYS A 106 -2.86 38.55 -40.49
C LYS A 106 -4.17 37.77 -40.63
N LYS A 107 -5.14 37.99 -39.75
CA LYS A 107 -6.40 37.22 -39.71
C LYS A 107 -7.57 37.89 -40.41
N TYR A 108 -7.59 39.22 -40.43
CA TYR A 108 -8.72 40.00 -40.95
C TYR A 108 -8.34 40.88 -42.14
N PHE A 109 -7.11 40.76 -42.65
CA PHE A 109 -6.59 41.54 -43.79
C PHE A 109 -6.81 43.05 -43.60
N LEU A 110 -6.70 43.54 -42.36
CA LEU A 110 -6.84 44.96 -42.06
C LEU A 110 -5.54 45.68 -42.44
N SER A 111 -5.60 46.71 -43.28
CA SER A 111 -4.43 47.54 -43.62
C SER A 111 -4.67 49.02 -43.28
N LYS A 112 -3.61 49.75 -42.95
CA LYS A 112 -3.69 51.21 -42.73
C LYS A 112 -3.80 51.94 -44.07
N GLN A 113 -4.25 53.19 -44.02
CA GLN A 113 -4.39 54.04 -45.20
C GLN A 113 -3.05 54.16 -45.95
N GLY A 114 -3.00 53.66 -47.18
CA GLY A 114 -1.79 53.61 -48.01
C GLY A 114 -1.04 52.27 -48.05
N GLU A 115 -1.46 51.26 -47.28
CA GLU A 115 -0.90 49.90 -47.32
C GLU A 115 -1.66 49.00 -48.33
N ILE A 116 -0.93 48.27 -49.20
CA ILE A 116 -1.49 47.33 -50.20
C ILE A 116 -1.32 45.89 -49.69
N ILE A 117 -2.40 45.12 -49.64
CA ILE A 117 -2.41 43.73 -49.15
C ILE A 117 -2.14 42.78 -50.32
N PHE A 118 -1.14 41.91 -50.18
CA PHE A 118 -0.83 40.85 -51.14
C PHE A 118 -1.24 39.49 -50.56
N THR A 119 -2.17 38.80 -51.20
CA THR A 119 -2.50 37.41 -50.90
C THR A 119 -1.70 36.49 -51.82
N VAL A 120 -0.74 35.74 -51.25
CA VAL A 120 -0.02 34.72 -52.01
C VAL A 120 -0.88 33.45 -52.00
N PRO A 121 -1.21 32.86 -53.15
CA PRO A 121 -1.95 31.60 -53.18
C PRO A 121 -1.10 30.49 -52.53
N GLU A 122 -1.68 29.77 -51.56
CA GLU A 122 -1.07 28.54 -51.06
C GLU A 122 -1.00 27.52 -52.21
N LYS A 123 0.17 26.86 -52.34
CA LYS A 123 0.44 25.84 -53.36
C LYS A 123 -0.37 24.57 -53.12
#